data_AF-F1T5Q8-F1
#
_entry.id   AF-F1T5Q8-F1
#
_cell.length_a   1.000
_cell.length_b   1.000
_cell.length_c   1.000
_cell.angle_alpha   90.00
_cell.angle_beta   90.00
_cell.angle_gamma   90.00
#
_symmetry.space_group_name_H-M   'P 1'
#
loop_
_entity.id
_entity.type
_entity.pdbx_description
1 polymer ?
#
loop_
_entity_poly.entity_id
_entity_poly.type
_entity_poly.pdbx_seq_one_letter_code
_entity_poly.pdbx_strand_id
1 'polypeptide(L)'
;MHSNSVASISSELDVFVTQVMDAVCERYETDTSIPVLLVLQDKDDECVSFEFDHDSIEKCLEEAQVYVKHLPRMQPHLKNFHPVRYVISYIGSVSEDKSTPSFTLALLFEYQEKGGTGYSAYLPLDKKQGLFSRSPLSAGVVEELL
;
A
#
# COMPACT_ATOMS: atom_id res chain seq x y z
N MET A 1 -5.06 -23.89 22.55
CA MET A 1 -5.98 -22.99 21.82
C MET A 1 -5.30 -21.63 21.76
N HIS A 2 -4.65 -21.30 20.65
CA HIS A 2 -4.04 -19.98 20.46
C HIS A 2 -5.06 -19.12 19.71
N SER A 3 -5.70 -18.21 20.44
CA SER A 3 -6.54 -17.17 19.85
C SER A 3 -5.61 -16.20 19.12
N ASN A 4 -5.36 -16.46 17.84
CA ASN A 4 -4.87 -15.44 16.92
C ASN A 4 -5.98 -14.40 16.77
N SER A 5 -6.01 -13.38 17.63
CA SER A 5 -6.78 -12.18 17.37
C SER A 5 -6.14 -11.52 16.16
N VAL A 6 -6.67 -11.78 14.97
CA VAL A 6 -6.34 -10.98 13.79
C VAL A 6 -6.73 -9.55 14.18
N ALA A 7 -5.75 -8.66 14.31
CA ALA A 7 -6.02 -7.27 14.64
C ALA A 7 -7.00 -6.72 13.58
N SER A 8 -8.16 -6.24 14.03
CA SER A 8 -9.14 -5.62 13.16
C SER A 8 -8.58 -4.31 12.63
N ILE A 9 -8.69 -4.10 11.32
CA ILE A 9 -8.39 -2.80 10.68
C ILE A 9 -9.23 -1.72 11.37
N SER A 10 -8.62 -0.59 11.74
CA SER A 10 -9.35 0.55 12.31
C SER A 10 -10.28 1.17 11.26
N SER A 11 -11.37 1.79 11.70
CA SER A 11 -12.32 2.46 10.78
C SER A 11 -11.63 3.52 9.92
N GLU A 12 -10.69 4.24 10.51
CA GLU A 12 -9.97 5.33 9.89
C GLU A 12 -8.99 4.80 8.83
N LEU A 13 -8.27 3.72 9.12
CA LEU A 13 -7.44 3.03 8.13
C LEU A 13 -8.28 2.43 7.01
N ASP A 14 -9.44 1.85 7.32
CA ASP A 14 -10.34 1.27 6.33
C ASP A 14 -10.86 2.31 5.33
N VAL A 15 -11.29 3.47 5.83
CA VAL A 15 -11.76 4.60 5.00
C VAL A 15 -10.62 5.12 4.12
N PHE A 16 -9.46 5.43 4.73
CA PHE A 16 -8.31 5.96 4.00
C PHE A 16 -7.84 5.02 2.88
N VAL A 17 -7.68 3.73 3.19
CA VAL A 17 -7.23 2.72 2.22
C VAL A 17 -8.23 2.56 1.09
N THR A 18 -9.53 2.53 1.40
CA THR A 18 -10.58 2.41 0.38
C THR A 18 -10.56 3.60 -0.57
N GLN A 19 -10.43 4.83 -0.05
CA GLN A 19 -10.33 6.04 -0.88
C GLN A 19 -9.12 6.01 -1.81
N VAL A 20 -7.95 5.60 -1.31
CA VAL A 20 -6.73 5.49 -2.14
C VAL A 20 -6.89 4.38 -3.18
N MET A 21 -7.44 3.22 -2.80
CA MET A 21 -7.69 2.11 -3.71
C MET A 21 -8.60 2.51 -4.87
N ASP A 22 -9.71 3.19 -4.57
CA ASP A 22 -10.66 3.65 -5.58
C ASP A 22 -9.99 4.65 -6.53
N ALA A 23 -9.24 5.63 -6.01
CA ALA A 23 -8.51 6.60 -6.82
C ALA A 23 -7.44 5.96 -7.73
N VAL A 24 -6.72 4.95 -7.24
CA VAL A 24 -5.74 4.20 -8.05
C VAL A 24 -6.44 3.38 -9.14
N CYS A 25 -7.58 2.77 -8.84
CA CYS A 25 -8.37 2.04 -9.84
C CYS A 25 -8.91 2.98 -10.93
N GLU A 26 -9.48 4.12 -10.54
CA GLU A 26 -9.95 5.15 -11.48
C GLU A 26 -8.80 5.66 -12.37
N ARG A 27 -7.61 5.90 -11.80
CA ARG A 27 -6.42 6.25 -12.59
C ARG A 27 -6.07 5.14 -13.59
N TYR A 28 -6.10 3.88 -13.16
CA TYR A 28 -5.72 2.73 -13.99
C TYR A 28 -6.61 2.56 -15.23
N GLU A 29 -7.88 2.98 -15.14
CA GLU A 29 -8.79 2.97 -16.29
C GLU A 29 -8.33 3.90 -17.43
N THR A 30 -7.58 4.94 -17.09
CA THR A 30 -7.09 5.95 -18.04
C THR A 30 -5.61 5.78 -18.40
N ASP A 31 -4.80 5.31 -17.45
CA ASP A 31 -3.36 5.12 -17.59
C ASP A 31 -2.95 3.80 -16.95
N THR A 32 -2.59 2.83 -17.79
CA THR A 32 -2.18 1.50 -17.34
C THR A 32 -0.74 1.45 -16.83
N SER A 33 0.02 2.56 -16.93
CA SER A 33 1.41 2.67 -16.51
C SER A 33 1.54 3.32 -15.13
N ILE A 34 0.87 2.74 -14.12
CA ILE A 34 0.90 3.28 -12.75
C ILE A 34 2.29 3.04 -12.13
N PRO A 35 3.03 4.09 -11.74
CA PRO A 35 4.29 3.95 -11.01
C PRO A 35 4.04 3.47 -9.59
N VAL A 36 5.10 3.20 -8.82
CA VAL A 36 4.91 2.97 -7.38
C VAL A 36 4.43 4.27 -6.76
N LEU A 37 3.22 4.26 -6.20
CA LEU A 37 2.60 5.42 -5.57
C LEU A 37 2.55 5.22 -4.06
N LEU A 38 3.17 6.12 -3.32
CA LEU A 38 3.02 6.26 -1.88
C LEU A 38 2.01 7.36 -1.57
N VAL A 39 1.02 7.05 -0.74
CA VAL A 39 0.11 8.04 -0.15
C VAL A 39 0.27 7.98 1.36
N LEU A 40 0.49 9.13 1.98
CA LEU A 40 0.58 9.29 3.43
C LEU A 40 -0.59 10.13 3.92
N GLN A 41 -1.13 9.80 5.08
CA GLN A 41 -2.14 10.59 5.77
C GLN A 41 -1.69 10.92 7.18
N ASP A 42 -1.88 12.17 7.62
CA ASP A 42 -1.64 12.58 9.00
C ASP A 42 -2.90 12.47 9.88
N LYS A 43 -2.78 12.87 11.15
CA LYS A 43 -3.88 12.79 12.14
C LYS A 43 -5.02 13.77 11.88
N ASP A 44 -4.79 14.78 11.04
CA ASP A 44 -5.77 15.81 10.68
C ASP A 44 -6.42 15.46 9.32
N ASP A 45 -6.26 14.21 8.86
CA ASP A 45 -6.71 13.65 7.59
C ASP A 45 -6.13 14.34 6.34
N GLU A 46 -5.04 15.12 6.50
CA GLU A 46 -4.32 15.68 5.36
C GLU A 46 -3.53 14.57 4.66
N CYS A 47 -3.58 14.57 3.31
CA CYS A 47 -2.90 13.59 2.48
C CYS A 47 -1.78 14.22 1.65
N VAL A 48 -0.65 13.52 1.55
CA VAL A 48 0.42 13.81 0.58
C VAL A 48 0.73 12.54 -0.21
N SER A 49 1.15 12.69 -1.47
CA SER A 49 1.49 11.55 -2.33
C SER A 49 2.81 11.75 -3.07
N PHE A 50 3.46 10.63 -3.37
CA PHE A 50 4.74 10.56 -4.07
C PHE A 50 4.72 9.42 -5.09
N GLU A 51 5.26 9.68 -6.27
CA GLU A 51 5.41 8.68 -7.33
C GLU A 51 6.89 8.34 -7.51
N PHE A 52 7.19 7.06 -7.61
CA PHE A 52 8.53 6.52 -7.83
C PHE A 52 8.54 5.71 -9.12
N ASP A 53 9.35 6.16 -10.08
CA ASP A 53 9.48 5.57 -11.40
C ASP A 53 10.97 5.39 -11.72
N HIS A 54 11.52 4.27 -11.25
CA HIS A 54 12.89 3.81 -11.55
C HIS A 54 12.83 2.56 -12.43
N ASP A 55 13.95 2.23 -13.06
CA ASP A 55 14.11 1.01 -13.89
C ASP A 55 13.82 -0.32 -13.15
N SER A 56 13.71 -0.31 -11.82
CA SER A 56 13.43 -1.48 -10.98
C SER A 56 12.36 -1.15 -9.95
N ILE A 57 11.35 -2.02 -9.89
CA ILE A 57 10.26 -1.90 -8.92
C ILE A 57 10.76 -2.05 -7.49
N GLU A 58 11.77 -2.89 -7.26
CA GLU A 58 12.40 -3.08 -5.96
C GLU A 58 12.98 -1.76 -5.43
N LYS A 59 13.69 -1.01 -6.29
CA LYS A 59 14.22 0.31 -5.91
C LYS A 59 13.11 1.31 -5.58
N CYS A 60 12.01 1.28 -6.34
CA CYS A 60 10.87 2.14 -6.09
C CYS A 60 10.21 1.83 -4.73
N LEU A 61 10.05 0.55 -4.40
CA LEU A 61 9.49 0.11 -3.12
C LEU A 61 10.42 0.43 -1.95
N GLU A 62 11.72 0.21 -2.09
CA GLU A 62 12.72 0.59 -1.10
C GLU A 62 12.67 2.10 -0.83
N GLU A 63 12.60 2.93 -1.87
CA GLU A 63 12.51 4.38 -1.71
C GLU A 63 11.20 4.81 -1.04
N ALA A 64 10.06 4.24 -1.45
CA ALA A 64 8.77 4.50 -0.81
C ALA A 64 8.79 4.17 0.69
N GLN A 65 9.39 3.04 1.07
CA GLN A 65 9.55 2.65 2.47
C GLN A 65 10.48 3.59 3.25
N VAL A 66 11.53 4.10 2.61
CA VAL A 66 12.39 5.14 3.21
C VAL A 66 11.60 6.42 3.46
N TYR A 67 10.73 6.84 2.54
CA TYR A 67 9.87 8.00 2.73
C TYR A 67 8.91 7.82 3.90
N VAL A 68 8.29 6.64 4.03
CA VAL A 68 7.43 6.30 5.18
C VAL A 68 8.16 6.49 6.52
N LYS A 69 9.42 6.04 6.61
CA LYS A 69 10.20 6.09 7.86
C LYS A 69 10.89 7.44 8.11
N HIS A 70 11.23 8.17 7.06
CA HIS A 70 12.14 9.32 7.14
C HIS A 70 11.62 10.57 6.41
N LEU A 71 10.30 10.73 6.31
CA LEU A 71 9.66 11.84 5.58
C LEU A 71 10.27 13.22 5.87
N PRO A 72 10.51 13.66 7.13
CA PRO A 72 11.06 14.99 7.38
C PRO A 72 12.48 15.19 6.82
N ARG A 73 13.24 14.09 6.65
CA ARG A 73 14.58 14.13 6.03
C ARG A 73 14.49 14.16 4.52
N MET A 74 13.58 13.37 3.94
CA MET A 74 13.39 13.27 2.49
C MET A 74 12.70 14.52 1.93
N GLN A 75 11.77 15.09 2.68
CA GLN A 75 10.95 16.24 2.28
C GLN A 75 10.93 17.29 3.41
N PRO A 76 11.99 18.12 3.53
CA PRO A 76 12.11 19.10 4.62
C PRO A 76 10.97 20.12 4.70
N HIS A 77 10.29 20.37 3.57
CA HIS A 77 9.13 21.25 3.51
C HIS A 77 7.88 20.66 4.21
N LEU A 78 7.83 19.33 4.37
CA LEU A 78 6.79 18.60 5.09
C LEU A 78 7.15 18.29 6.55
N LYS A 79 8.12 19.01 7.14
CA LYS A 79 8.58 18.75 8.53
C LYS A 79 7.48 18.79 9.61
N ASN A 80 6.37 19.47 9.33
CA ASN A 80 5.22 19.59 10.25
C ASN A 80 4.13 18.56 9.94
N PHE A 81 4.24 17.82 8.82
CA PHE A 81 3.34 16.74 8.47
C PHE A 81 3.80 15.48 9.18
N HIS A 82 2.89 14.89 9.96
CA HIS A 82 3.20 13.74 10.81
C HIS A 82 2.36 12.54 10.37
N PRO A 83 2.86 11.71 9.44
CA PRO A 83 2.09 10.62 8.89
C PRO A 83 1.73 9.62 9.99
N VAL A 84 0.46 9.26 10.04
CA VAL A 84 -0.08 8.20 10.90
C VAL A 84 -0.57 7.01 10.09
N ARG A 85 -0.81 7.15 8.78
CA ARG A 85 -1.18 6.06 7.88
C ARG A 85 -0.44 6.16 6.55
N TYR A 86 -0.23 5.02 5.91
CA TYR A 86 0.28 4.98 4.54
C TYR A 86 -0.42 3.92 3.70
N VAL A 87 -0.40 4.14 2.38
CA VAL A 87 -0.67 3.16 1.34
C VAL A 87 0.45 3.25 0.31
N ILE A 88 1.08 2.13 -0.02
CA ILE A 88 1.94 1.97 -1.19
C ILE A 88 1.15 1.15 -2.21
N SER A 89 1.03 1.63 -3.44
CA SER A 89 0.37 0.91 -4.53
C SER A 89 1.29 0.76 -5.72
N TYR A 90 1.21 -0.39 -6.40
CA TYR A 90 2.08 -0.73 -7.52
C TYR A 90 1.50 -1.88 -8.36
N ILE A 91 1.94 -1.99 -9.61
CA ILE A 91 1.61 -3.13 -10.47
C ILE A 91 2.60 -4.26 -10.21
N GLY A 92 2.10 -5.47 -10.05
CA GLY A 92 2.92 -6.67 -9.90
C GLY A 92 2.20 -7.92 -10.40
N SER A 93 2.69 -9.09 -10.01
CA SER A 93 2.13 -10.38 -10.41
C SER A 93 1.77 -11.20 -9.19
N VAL A 94 0.56 -11.77 -9.18
CA VAL A 94 0.08 -12.69 -8.14
C VAL A 94 -0.13 -14.08 -8.74
N SER A 95 0.16 -15.11 -7.95
CA SER A 95 -0.15 -16.50 -8.31
C SER A 95 -1.40 -16.93 -7.56
N GLU A 96 -2.46 -17.29 -8.28
CA GLU A 96 -3.72 -17.75 -7.68
C GLU A 96 -3.60 -19.17 -7.11
N ASP A 97 -2.63 -19.96 -7.59
CA ASP A 97 -2.38 -21.32 -7.14
C ASP A 97 -0.87 -21.58 -7.03
N LYS A 98 -0.40 -21.84 -5.80
CA LYS A 98 1.02 -22.16 -5.51
C LYS A 98 1.54 -23.39 -6.27
N SER A 99 0.65 -24.24 -6.77
CA SER A 99 0.98 -25.44 -7.53
C SER A 99 1.08 -25.21 -9.04
N THR A 100 0.65 -24.05 -9.55
CA THR A 100 0.75 -23.71 -10.97
C THR A 100 1.55 -22.41 -11.17
N PRO A 101 2.46 -22.35 -12.16
CA PRO A 101 3.23 -21.14 -12.44
C PRO A 101 2.40 -20.08 -13.19
N SER A 102 1.08 -20.08 -13.01
CA SER A 102 0.22 -19.06 -13.59
C SER A 102 0.32 -17.79 -12.75
N PHE A 103 0.77 -16.72 -13.39
CA PHE A 103 0.88 -15.40 -12.80
C PHE A 103 -0.11 -14.48 -13.50
N THR A 104 -0.89 -13.78 -12.70
CA THR A 104 -1.83 -12.77 -13.16
C THR A 104 -1.33 -11.40 -12.72
N LEU A 105 -1.33 -10.44 -13.64
CA LEU A 105 -1.02 -9.06 -13.29
C LEU A 105 -2.09 -8.50 -12.35
N ALA A 106 -1.66 -7.77 -11.34
CA ALA A 106 -2.54 -7.19 -10.33
C ALA A 106 -2.04 -5.81 -9.90
N LEU A 107 -2.97 -4.96 -9.46
CA LEU A 107 -2.65 -3.84 -8.58
C LEU A 107 -2.46 -4.39 -7.16
N LEU A 108 -1.33 -4.10 -6.54
CA LEU A 108 -1.02 -4.45 -5.17
C LEU A 108 -1.04 -3.21 -4.30
N PHE A 109 -1.41 -3.40 -3.05
CA PHE A 109 -1.51 -2.36 -2.03
C PHE A 109 -0.89 -2.87 -0.74
N GLU A 110 0.01 -2.10 -0.16
CA GLU A 110 0.58 -2.32 1.17
C GLU A 110 0.22 -1.13 2.05
N TYR A 111 -0.34 -1.36 3.22
CA TYR A 111 -0.85 -0.26 4.04
C TYR A 111 -0.80 -0.57 5.53
N GLN A 112 -0.69 0.49 6.33
CA GLN A 112 -0.57 0.39 7.77
C GLN A 112 -0.95 1.70 8.45
N GLU A 113 -1.40 1.59 9.69
CA GLU A 113 -1.52 2.70 10.64
C GLU A 113 -0.42 2.62 11.70
N LYS A 114 0.07 3.77 12.17
CA LYS A 114 1.14 3.88 13.18
C LYS A 114 0.79 3.07 14.43
N GLY A 115 1.69 2.16 14.81
CA GLY A 115 1.50 1.23 15.93
C GLY A 115 0.55 0.06 15.64
N GLY A 116 -0.03 0.00 14.44
CA GLY A 116 -0.92 -1.06 13.98
C GLY A 116 -0.21 -2.16 13.18
N THR A 117 -0.97 -3.19 12.82
CA THR A 117 -0.54 -4.27 11.92
C THR A 117 -0.49 -3.77 10.48
N GLY A 118 0.53 -4.20 9.71
CA GLY A 118 0.56 -3.96 8.27
C GLY A 118 -0.29 -4.97 7.51
N TYR A 119 -0.95 -4.51 6.46
CA TYR A 119 -1.85 -5.31 5.63
C TYR A 119 -1.44 -5.21 4.17
N SER A 120 -1.86 -6.21 3.40
CA SER A 120 -1.75 -6.20 1.94
C SER A 120 -3.07 -6.52 1.29
N ALA A 121 -3.28 -5.95 0.12
CA ALA A 121 -4.38 -6.29 -0.74
C ALA A 121 -3.94 -6.32 -2.20
N TYR A 122 -4.67 -7.05 -3.03
CA TYR A 122 -4.47 -7.02 -4.47
C TYR A 122 -5.80 -7.05 -5.22
N LEU A 123 -5.76 -6.53 -6.45
CA LEU A 123 -6.84 -6.55 -7.44
C LEU A 123 -6.28 -7.08 -8.76
N PRO A 124 -6.65 -8.30 -9.18
CA PRO A 124 -6.26 -8.85 -10.49
C PRO A 124 -6.79 -7.97 -11.63
N LEU A 125 -5.94 -7.68 -12.62
CA LEU A 125 -6.25 -6.80 -13.74
C LEU A 125 -7.03 -7.50 -14.86
N ASP A 126 -7.01 -8.82 -14.89
CA ASP A 126 -7.76 -9.66 -15.83
C ASP A 126 -9.24 -9.84 -15.43
N LYS A 127 -9.51 -9.80 -14.13
CA LYS A 127 -10.86 -9.85 -13.55
C LYS A 127 -11.41 -8.44 -13.49
N LYS A 128 -12.07 -8.01 -14.56
CA LYS A 128 -12.89 -6.79 -14.56
C LYS A 128 -13.95 -6.90 -13.46
N GLN A 129 -13.67 -6.22 -12.35
CA GLN A 129 -14.51 -6.02 -11.17
C GLN A 129 -14.58 -7.19 -10.17
N GLY A 130 -14.38 -6.83 -8.89
CA GLY A 130 -14.99 -7.53 -7.76
C GLY A 130 -13.99 -8.05 -6.74
N LEU A 131 -13.83 -7.27 -5.66
CA LEU A 131 -13.18 -7.61 -4.39
C LEU A 131 -11.65 -7.59 -4.37
N PHE A 132 -11.12 -6.63 -3.59
CA PHE A 132 -9.76 -6.72 -3.05
C PHE A 132 -9.65 -7.93 -2.14
N SER A 133 -8.71 -8.83 -2.41
CA SER A 133 -8.36 -9.86 -1.42
C SER A 133 -7.50 -9.18 -0.35
N ARG A 134 -8.11 -8.83 0.79
CA ARG A 134 -7.41 -8.24 1.94
C ARG A 134 -6.89 -9.36 2.82
N SER A 135 -5.58 -9.42 3.01
CA SER A 135 -4.93 -10.40 3.88
C SER A 135 -3.98 -9.70 4.85
N PRO A 136 -3.94 -10.10 6.13
CA PRO A 136 -2.84 -9.71 7.02
C PRO A 136 -1.52 -10.10 6.36
N LEU A 137 -0.50 -9.23 6.42
CA LEU A 137 0.82 -9.53 5.84
C LEU A 137 1.36 -10.82 6.48
N SER A 138 1.36 -11.92 5.74
CA SER A 138 2.01 -13.16 6.17
C SER A 138 3.50 -13.02 5.88
N ALA A 139 4.26 -12.68 6.92
CA ALA A 139 5.73 -12.63 6.93
C ALA A 139 6.36 -11.60 5.98
N GLY A 140 6.22 -10.33 6.35
CA GLY A 140 6.95 -9.20 5.79
C GLY A 140 6.71 -8.00 6.69
N VAL A 141 7.14 -8.10 7.94
CA VAL A 141 7.04 -7.00 8.91
C VAL A 141 7.85 -5.83 8.34
N VAL A 142 7.18 -4.83 7.78
CA VAL A 142 7.76 -3.49 7.73
C VAL A 142 7.91 -3.11 9.19
N GLU A 143 9.15 -3.13 9.67
CA GLU A 143 9.50 -2.75 11.05
C GLU A 143 8.76 -1.48 11.45
N GLU A 144 8.29 -1.49 12.70
CA GLU A 144 7.47 -0.46 13.33
C GLU A 144 7.76 0.96 12.82
N LEU A 145 6.69 1.69 12.51
CA LEU A 145 6.72 3.13 12.30
C LEU A 145 7.27 3.80 13.56
N LEU A 146 8.57 4.10 13.58
CA LEU A 146 9.24 4.88 14.62
C LEU A 146 8.66 6.31 14.66
#